data_AF-A0A4P6B9R1-F1
#
_entry.id   AF-A0A4P6B9R1-F1
#
_cell.length_a   1.000
_cell.length_b   1.000
_cell.length_c   1.000
_cell.angle_alpha   90.00
_cell.angle_beta   90.00
_cell.angle_gamma   90.00
#
_symmetry.space_group_name_H-M   'P 1'
#
loop_
_entity.id
_entity.type
_entity.pdbx_description
1 polymer ?
#
loop_
_entity_poly.entity_id
_entity_poly.type
_entity_poly.pdbx_seq_one_letter_code
_entity_poly.pdbx_strand_id
1 'polypeptide(L)'
;MMFSLPRLPRDQRGFTLVELLVVIAIIGILAAIITPSAFRAVEKAKISRVVADVRAIKAAGYAYYADTGDWPKAGQDSYDRPYDQGDEYGFLYFVNSDGSTGWNGPYLEKQPGTTPWGGHYRYWKSVIPSGSVYDAAGNQIPVNNTKCAVVTIGGFPDQGIRDAVDRRIRESVGYSYVGEENGTYYISVIIWMEGL
;
A
#
# COMPACT_ATOMS: atom_id res chain seq x y z
N MET A 1 -8.65 73.56 40.35
CA MET A 1 -9.48 73.38 39.14
C MET A 1 -9.09 72.07 38.49
N MET A 2 -9.98 71.07 38.45
CA MET A 2 -9.71 69.77 37.81
C MET A 2 -10.76 69.55 36.73
N PHE A 3 -10.33 69.60 35.47
CA PHE A 3 -11.16 69.37 34.29
C PHE A 3 -11.55 67.88 34.24
N SER A 4 -12.83 67.59 34.41
CA SER A 4 -13.40 66.25 34.25
C SER A 4 -13.69 66.03 32.76
N LEU A 5 -13.01 65.06 32.14
CA LEU A 5 -13.20 64.76 30.71
C LEU A 5 -14.50 63.96 30.49
N PRO A 6 -15.25 64.22 29.41
CA PRO A 6 -16.48 63.48 29.11
C PRO A 6 -16.15 62.04 28.70
N ARG A 7 -16.82 61.06 29.31
CA ARG A 7 -16.73 59.65 28.89
C ARG A 7 -17.55 59.46 27.62
N LEU A 8 -16.90 59.09 26.52
CA LEU A 8 -17.59 58.70 25.29
C LEU A 8 -18.40 57.41 25.52
N PRO A 9 -19.66 57.33 25.06
CA PRO A 9 -20.47 56.13 25.21
C PRO A 9 -19.86 54.97 24.41
N ARG A 10 -19.64 53.83 25.09
CA ARG A 10 -19.30 52.57 24.43
C ARG A 10 -20.53 52.05 23.71
N ASP A 11 -20.53 52.12 22.38
CA ASP A 11 -21.51 51.47 21.50
C ASP A 11 -21.35 49.95 21.61
N GLN A 12 -22.01 49.34 22.61
CA GLN A 12 -22.04 47.89 22.78
C GLN A 12 -23.08 47.30 21.82
N ARG A 13 -22.72 47.18 20.54
CA ARG A 13 -23.50 46.42 19.58
C ARG A 13 -23.33 44.93 19.90
N GLY A 14 -24.37 44.31 20.44
CA GLY A 14 -24.43 42.87 20.64
C GLY A 14 -24.65 42.14 19.30
N PHE A 15 -24.08 40.94 19.16
CA PHE A 15 -24.36 40.05 18.04
C PHE A 15 -25.86 39.76 17.97
N THR A 16 -26.47 39.91 16.80
CA THR A 16 -27.86 39.51 16.59
C THR A 16 -27.96 38.01 16.37
N LEU A 17 -29.08 37.40 16.77
CA LEU A 17 -29.38 36.00 16.46
C LEU A 17 -29.36 35.71 14.96
N VAL A 18 -29.73 36.70 14.14
CA VAL A 18 -29.74 36.59 12.68
C VAL A 18 -28.32 36.51 12.12
N GLU A 19 -27.38 37.29 12.64
CA GLU A 19 -25.96 37.20 12.24
C GLU A 19 -25.38 35.83 12.55
N LEU A 20 -25.69 35.27 13.73
CA LEU A 20 -25.25 33.93 14.07
C LEU A 20 -25.90 32.87 13.16
N LEU A 21 -27.19 33.02 12.83
CA LEU A 21 -27.94 32.10 11.98
C LEU A 21 -27.37 32.04 10.56
N VAL A 22 -27.05 33.20 9.96
CA VAL A 22 -26.45 33.25 8.62
C VAL A 22 -25.06 32.61 8.63
N VAL A 23 -24.26 32.81 9.68
CA VAL A 23 -22.91 32.22 9.78
C VAL A 23 -22.97 30.69 9.84
N ILE A 24 -23.82 30.11 10.70
CA ILE A 24 -23.94 28.65 10.78
C ILE A 24 -24.52 28.06 9.50
N ALA A 25 -25.40 28.78 8.80
CA ALA A 25 -25.92 28.36 7.50
C ALA A 25 -24.80 28.29 6.45
N ILE A 26 -23.93 29.31 6.38
CA ILE A 26 -22.78 29.32 5.46
C ILE A 26 -21.79 28.21 5.82
N ILE A 27 -21.45 28.02 7.11
CA ILE A 27 -20.57 26.93 7.56
C ILE A 27 -21.15 25.56 7.16
N GLY A 28 -22.46 25.36 7.33
CA GLY A 28 -23.15 24.13 6.93
C GLY A 28 -23.04 23.83 5.43
N ILE A 29 -23.22 24.85 4.57
CA ILE A 29 -23.08 24.72 3.12
C ILE A 29 -21.64 24.35 2.74
N LEU A 30 -20.65 25.06 3.31
CA LEU A 30 -19.24 24.78 3.03
C LEU A 30 -18.83 23.38 3.49
N ALA A 31 -19.24 22.96 4.69
CA ALA A 31 -18.94 21.63 5.22
C ALA A 31 -19.54 20.51 4.36
N ALA A 32 -20.76 20.70 3.84
CA ALA A 32 -21.43 19.74 2.97
C ALA A 32 -20.68 19.50 1.65
N ILE A 33 -20.07 20.54 1.07
CA ILE A 33 -19.33 20.44 -0.20
C ILE A 33 -17.95 19.77 0.00
N ILE A 34 -17.24 20.11 1.07
CA ILE A 34 -15.86 19.65 1.30
C ILE A 34 -15.81 18.14 1.62
N THR A 35 -16.73 17.67 2.45
CA THR A 35 -16.74 16.30 3.01
C THR A 35 -16.54 15.18 1.96
N PRO A 36 -17.35 15.07 0.89
CA PRO A 36 -17.20 13.97 -0.09
C PRO A 36 -15.93 14.06 -0.95
N SER A 37 -15.31 15.23 -1.07
CA SER A 37 -14.05 15.41 -1.80
C SER A 37 -12.85 14.92 -0.99
N ALA A 38 -12.86 15.20 0.33
CA ALA A 38 -11.81 14.79 1.24
C ALA A 38 -11.68 13.26 1.34
N PHE A 39 -12.81 12.54 1.42
CA PHE A 39 -12.79 11.07 1.43
C PHE A 39 -12.15 10.46 0.19
N ARG A 40 -12.44 10.99 -1.01
CA ARG A 40 -11.83 10.52 -2.26
C ARG A 40 -10.31 10.78 -2.31
N ALA A 41 -9.87 11.92 -1.79
CA ALA A 41 -8.45 12.25 -1.73
C ALA A 41 -7.69 11.30 -0.79
N VAL A 42 -8.27 10.98 0.37
CA VAL A 42 -7.71 10.00 1.31
C VAL A 42 -7.62 8.62 0.66
N GLU A 43 -8.68 8.16 -0.03
CA GLU A 43 -8.66 6.85 -0.69
C GLU A 43 -7.60 6.77 -1.79
N LYS A 44 -7.48 7.81 -2.61
CA LYS A 44 -6.42 7.90 -3.64
C LYS A 44 -5.02 7.87 -3.02
N ALA A 45 -4.83 8.50 -1.86
CA ALA A 45 -3.55 8.46 -1.14
C ALA A 45 -3.24 7.06 -0.61
N LYS A 46 -4.24 6.33 -0.08
CA LYS A 46 -4.09 4.93 0.35
C LYS A 46 -3.67 4.02 -0.81
N ILE A 47 -4.35 4.14 -1.96
CA ILE A 47 -4.00 3.39 -3.18
C ILE A 47 -2.55 3.70 -3.60
N SER A 48 -2.17 4.98 -3.62
CA SER A 48 -0.82 5.39 -4.01
C SER A 48 0.25 4.85 -3.07
N ARG A 49 -0.05 4.79 -1.76
CA ARG A 49 0.84 4.19 -0.74
C ARG A 49 1.06 2.71 -1.02
N VAL A 50 0.01 1.93 -1.26
CA VAL A 50 0.14 0.50 -1.54
C VAL A 50 0.99 0.24 -2.79
N VAL A 51 0.78 1.02 -3.85
CA VAL A 51 1.60 0.92 -5.06
C VAL A 51 3.07 1.22 -4.78
N ALA A 52 3.35 2.23 -3.94
CA ALA A 52 4.72 2.57 -3.53
C ALA A 52 5.36 1.46 -2.68
N ASP A 53 4.61 0.90 -1.73
CA ASP A 53 5.07 -0.20 -0.87
C ASP A 53 5.45 -1.43 -1.73
N VAL A 54 4.60 -1.81 -2.69
CA VAL A 54 4.86 -2.94 -3.61
C VAL A 54 6.09 -2.67 -4.48
N ARG A 55 6.26 -1.45 -4.98
CA ARG A 55 7.46 -1.07 -5.77
C ARG A 55 8.74 -1.21 -4.94
N ALA A 56 8.72 -0.76 -3.69
CA ALA A 56 9.85 -0.90 -2.78
C ALA A 56 10.17 -2.37 -2.51
N ILE A 57 9.16 -3.19 -2.25
CA ILE A 57 9.32 -4.65 -2.06
C ILE A 57 9.90 -5.30 -3.32
N LYS A 58 9.40 -4.96 -4.51
CA LYS A 58 9.91 -5.47 -5.78
C LYS A 58 11.39 -5.12 -5.98
N ALA A 59 11.77 -3.87 -5.76
CA ALA A 59 13.15 -3.43 -5.86
C ALA A 59 14.06 -4.15 -4.86
N ALA A 60 13.61 -4.32 -3.62
CA ALA A 60 14.34 -5.05 -2.58
C ALA A 60 14.52 -6.53 -2.94
N GLY A 61 13.49 -7.17 -3.49
CA GLY A 61 13.57 -8.55 -3.95
C GLY A 61 14.58 -8.72 -5.09
N TYR A 62 14.63 -7.79 -6.05
CA TYR A 62 15.63 -7.81 -7.12
C TYR A 62 17.05 -7.57 -6.61
N ALA A 63 17.25 -6.67 -5.66
CA ALA A 63 18.55 -6.44 -5.05
C ALA A 63 19.05 -7.71 -4.34
N TYR A 64 18.20 -8.34 -3.53
CA TYR A 64 18.51 -9.62 -2.89
C TYR A 64 18.86 -10.70 -3.92
N TYR A 65 18.07 -10.81 -4.99
CA TYR A 65 18.31 -11.79 -6.05
C TYR A 65 19.62 -11.55 -6.78
N ALA A 66 19.98 -10.29 -7.05
CA ALA A 66 21.23 -9.93 -7.71
C ALA A 66 22.46 -10.33 -6.87
N ASP A 67 22.36 -10.23 -5.55
CA ASP A 67 23.45 -10.51 -4.62
C ASP A 67 23.59 -12.01 -4.29
N THR A 68 22.46 -12.72 -4.16
CA THR A 68 22.43 -14.11 -3.65
C THR A 68 22.11 -15.17 -4.71
N GLY A 69 21.59 -14.75 -5.87
CA GLY A 69 21.13 -15.64 -6.94
C GLY A 69 19.80 -16.35 -6.67
N ASP A 70 19.12 -16.05 -5.56
CA ASP A 70 17.79 -16.58 -5.28
C ASP A 70 16.88 -15.52 -4.63
N TRP A 71 15.58 -15.79 -4.54
CA TRP A 71 14.65 -14.92 -3.83
C TRP A 71 14.80 -15.08 -2.30
N PRO A 72 14.53 -14.00 -1.51
CA PRO A 72 14.53 -14.08 -0.06
C PRO A 72 13.74 -15.30 0.44
N LYS A 73 14.27 -15.98 1.46
CA LYS A 73 13.50 -17.00 2.16
C LYS A 73 12.24 -16.37 2.75
N ALA A 74 11.16 -17.14 2.84
CA ALA A 74 9.91 -16.70 3.44
C ALA A 74 9.22 -17.83 4.20
N GLY A 75 8.09 -17.50 4.85
CA GLY A 75 7.26 -18.36 5.67
C GLY A 75 6.62 -19.61 4.99
N GLN A 76 5.58 -20.15 5.62
CA GLN A 76 5.07 -21.54 5.46
C GLN A 76 4.78 -22.01 4.02
N ASP A 77 4.46 -21.08 3.12
CA ASP A 77 4.04 -21.36 1.74
C ASP A 77 5.18 -21.29 0.70
N SER A 78 6.43 -21.13 1.17
CA SER A 78 7.61 -21.14 0.31
C SER A 78 8.04 -22.55 -0.07
N TYR A 79 8.65 -22.70 -1.26
CA TYR A 79 9.25 -23.98 -1.67
C TYR A 79 10.48 -24.37 -0.84
N ASP A 80 11.12 -23.43 -0.13
CA ASP A 80 12.19 -23.75 0.82
C ASP A 80 11.60 -24.10 2.19
N ARG A 81 11.96 -25.29 2.68
CA ARG A 81 11.75 -25.70 4.07
C ARG A 81 13.09 -25.70 4.82
N PRO A 82 13.13 -25.35 6.12
CA PRO A 82 11.98 -25.24 7.03
C PRO A 82 11.43 -23.82 7.21
N TYR A 83 10.14 -23.75 7.54
CA TYR A 83 9.45 -22.55 8.05
C TYR A 83 10.14 -22.04 9.31
N ASP A 84 10.46 -20.75 9.35
CA ASP A 84 10.97 -20.11 10.55
C ASP A 84 9.80 -19.58 11.40
N GLN A 85 9.70 -20.04 12.65
CA GLN A 85 8.66 -19.63 13.61
C GLN A 85 8.92 -18.19 14.06
N GLY A 86 8.57 -17.23 13.20
CA GLY A 86 8.80 -15.81 13.43
C GLY A 86 8.58 -14.94 12.19
N ASP A 87 8.48 -15.55 11.00
CA ASP A 87 8.22 -14.86 9.75
C ASP A 87 6.78 -15.09 9.25
N GLU A 88 5.80 -14.62 10.04
CA GLU A 88 4.35 -14.81 9.75
C GLU A 88 3.95 -14.29 8.36
N TYR A 89 4.60 -13.23 7.89
CA TYR A 89 4.26 -12.55 6.64
C TYR A 89 5.35 -12.62 5.56
N GLY A 90 6.46 -13.33 5.80
CA GLY A 90 7.48 -13.59 4.78
C GLY A 90 8.52 -12.49 4.57
N PHE A 91 8.57 -11.46 5.41
CA PHE A 91 9.46 -10.30 5.19
C PHE A 91 10.72 -10.30 6.05
N LEU A 92 10.92 -11.28 6.92
CA LEU A 92 12.04 -11.32 7.86
C LEU A 92 13.40 -11.19 7.15
N TYR A 93 13.58 -11.92 6.05
CA TYR A 93 14.86 -12.03 5.35
C TYR A 93 15.13 -10.93 4.31
N PHE A 94 14.20 -9.99 4.16
CA PHE A 94 14.50 -8.70 3.52
C PHE A 94 15.27 -7.77 4.45
N VAL A 95 15.13 -7.94 5.76
CA VAL A 95 15.72 -7.06 6.79
C VAL A 95 16.90 -7.74 7.48
N ASN A 96 16.83 -9.06 7.67
CA ASN A 96 17.87 -9.83 8.34
C ASN A 96 18.61 -10.74 7.36
N SER A 97 19.87 -11.06 7.69
CA SER A 97 20.60 -12.10 6.98
C SER A 97 19.97 -13.46 7.22
N ASP A 98 19.79 -14.22 6.14
CA ASP A 98 19.27 -15.59 6.14
C ASP A 98 20.39 -16.65 6.04
N GLY A 99 21.64 -16.22 6.15
CA GLY A 99 22.83 -17.04 5.93
C GLY A 99 23.14 -17.37 4.47
N SER A 100 22.44 -16.77 3.50
CA SER A 100 22.77 -16.93 2.08
C SER A 100 24.13 -16.33 1.74
N THR A 101 24.88 -17.03 0.90
CA THR A 101 26.13 -16.52 0.35
C THR A 101 25.83 -15.30 -0.51
N GLY A 102 26.56 -14.22 -0.29
CA GLY A 102 26.41 -12.97 -1.06
C GLY A 102 25.45 -11.95 -0.45
N TRP A 103 24.77 -12.27 0.66
CA TRP A 103 23.90 -11.30 1.33
C TRP A 103 24.64 -9.99 1.66
N ASN A 104 24.10 -8.87 1.20
CA ASN A 104 24.66 -7.52 1.37
C ASN A 104 23.59 -6.52 1.88
N GLY A 105 22.56 -7.04 2.53
CA GLY A 105 21.42 -6.27 3.02
C GLY A 105 21.74 -5.39 4.24
N PRO A 106 20.72 -4.78 4.86
CA PRO A 106 19.29 -5.03 4.64
C PRO A 106 18.77 -4.47 3.32
N TYR A 107 17.82 -5.17 2.69
CA TYR A 107 17.18 -4.77 1.43
C TYR A 107 15.88 -3.98 1.64
N LEU A 108 15.29 -4.08 2.83
CA LEU A 108 14.24 -3.19 3.32
C LEU A 108 14.66 -2.59 4.66
N GLU A 109 14.36 -1.31 4.87
CA GLU A 109 14.61 -0.62 6.15
C GLU A 109 13.83 -1.26 7.31
N LYS A 110 12.63 -1.78 7.01
CA LYS A 110 11.77 -2.51 7.95
C LYS A 110 10.78 -3.38 7.19
N GLN A 111 10.22 -4.36 7.88
CA GLN A 111 9.14 -5.16 7.32
C GLN A 111 7.91 -4.29 7.02
N PRO A 112 7.21 -4.56 5.90
CA PRO A 112 5.91 -3.93 5.64
C PRO A 112 4.95 -4.23 6.78
N GLY A 113 4.30 -3.18 7.30
CA GLY A 113 3.27 -3.32 8.33
C GLY A 113 1.92 -3.72 7.75
N THR A 114 0.85 -3.20 8.34
CA THR A 114 -0.51 -3.40 7.81
C THR A 114 -0.78 -2.55 6.57
N THR A 115 -1.66 -3.03 5.70
CA THR A 115 -2.21 -2.25 4.59
C THR A 115 -3.06 -1.09 5.14
N PRO A 116 -3.36 -0.05 4.32
CA PRO A 116 -4.18 1.09 4.75
C PRO A 116 -5.63 0.76 5.16
N TRP A 117 -6.06 -0.48 4.94
CA TRP A 117 -7.40 -0.98 5.27
C TRP A 117 -7.37 -2.05 6.39
N GLY A 118 -6.22 -2.26 7.03
CA GLY A 118 -6.08 -3.15 8.18
C GLY A 118 -5.76 -4.61 7.85
N GLY A 119 -5.53 -4.94 6.59
CA GLY A 119 -4.96 -6.23 6.19
C GLY A 119 -3.43 -6.24 6.29
N HIS A 120 -2.81 -7.28 5.73
CA HIS A 120 -1.36 -7.45 5.76
C HIS A 120 -0.79 -7.60 4.35
N TYR A 121 0.46 -7.17 4.19
CA TYR A 121 1.28 -7.66 3.10
C TYR A 121 1.79 -9.06 3.48
N ARG A 122 1.78 -9.99 2.53
CA ARG A 122 2.41 -11.30 2.67
C ARG A 122 3.36 -11.54 1.51
N TYR A 123 4.49 -12.15 1.79
CA TYR A 123 5.45 -12.55 0.80
C TYR A 123 5.70 -14.05 0.88
N TRP A 124 5.85 -14.66 -0.28
CA TRP A 124 6.42 -15.99 -0.40
C TRP A 124 7.14 -16.12 -1.73
N LYS A 125 8.05 -17.08 -1.80
CA LYS A 125 8.68 -17.46 -3.05
C LYS A 125 7.97 -18.66 -3.65
N SER A 126 7.78 -18.63 -4.96
CA SER A 126 7.07 -19.63 -5.72
C SER A 126 7.89 -20.02 -6.96
N VAL A 127 7.46 -21.08 -7.63
CA VAL A 127 8.01 -21.51 -8.91
C VAL A 127 6.86 -21.65 -9.87
N ILE A 128 6.98 -21.03 -11.04
CA ILE A 128 6.03 -21.21 -12.13
C ILE A 128 6.47 -22.47 -12.90
N PRO A 129 5.71 -23.60 -12.81
CA PRO A 129 6.22 -24.91 -13.23
C PRO A 129 6.49 -24.98 -14.72
N SER A 130 5.47 -24.78 -15.55
CA SER A 130 5.61 -24.64 -17.00
C SER A 130 4.33 -24.04 -17.55
N GLY A 131 4.46 -23.20 -18.58
CA GLY A 131 3.32 -22.55 -19.21
C GLY A 131 3.72 -21.25 -19.84
N SER A 132 2.83 -20.27 -19.78
CA SER A 132 3.17 -18.92 -20.21
C SER A 132 2.58 -17.89 -19.29
N VAL A 133 3.43 -16.93 -18.94
CA VAL A 133 2.97 -15.66 -18.38
C VAL A 133 2.78 -14.70 -19.55
N TYR A 134 2.16 -13.56 -19.30
CA TYR A 134 2.11 -12.49 -20.28
C TYR A 134 3.09 -11.39 -19.83
N ASP A 135 3.43 -10.41 -20.69
CA ASP A 135 4.15 -9.17 -20.34
C ASP A 135 3.18 -7.97 -20.25
N ALA A 136 3.58 -6.81 -19.72
CA ALA A 136 2.62 -5.71 -19.56
C ALA A 136 1.95 -5.25 -20.88
N ALA A 137 2.51 -5.61 -22.04
CA ALA A 137 1.96 -5.37 -23.38
C ALA A 137 1.05 -6.51 -23.90
N GLY A 138 0.85 -7.59 -23.12
CA GLY A 138 0.03 -8.75 -23.46
C GLY A 138 0.73 -9.81 -24.29
N ASN A 139 2.06 -9.71 -24.48
CA ASN A 139 2.83 -10.71 -25.18
C ASN A 139 3.08 -11.92 -24.30
N GLN A 140 3.00 -13.10 -24.87
CA GLN A 140 3.20 -14.35 -24.16
C GLN A 140 4.70 -14.60 -23.93
N ILE A 141 5.10 -14.75 -22.66
CA ILE A 141 6.44 -15.16 -22.25
C ILE A 141 6.38 -16.63 -21.83
N PRO A 142 7.06 -17.55 -22.54
CA PRO A 142 7.16 -18.94 -22.13
C PRO A 142 7.98 -19.02 -20.84
N VAL A 143 7.47 -19.79 -19.87
CA VAL A 143 8.13 -19.99 -18.58
C VAL A 143 8.28 -21.49 -18.33
N ASN A 144 9.43 -21.86 -17.77
CA ASN A 144 9.76 -23.24 -17.43
C ASN A 144 10.57 -23.25 -16.14
N ASN A 145 9.97 -23.78 -15.08
CA ASN A 145 10.51 -23.85 -13.73
C ASN A 145 11.07 -22.49 -13.25
N THR A 146 10.38 -21.41 -13.60
CA THR A 146 10.84 -20.05 -13.37
C THR A 146 10.57 -19.65 -11.92
N LYS A 147 11.63 -19.40 -11.15
CA LYS A 147 11.53 -18.92 -9.78
C LYS A 147 10.96 -17.50 -9.75
N CYS A 148 9.98 -17.27 -8.90
CA CYS A 148 9.36 -15.98 -8.71
C CYS A 148 9.12 -15.67 -7.23
N ALA A 149 8.97 -14.39 -6.95
CA ALA A 149 8.46 -13.86 -5.71
C ALA A 149 6.97 -13.52 -5.89
N VAL A 150 6.17 -13.73 -4.84
CA VAL A 150 4.77 -13.32 -4.82
C VAL A 150 4.56 -12.42 -3.61
N VAL A 151 3.92 -11.28 -3.82
CA VAL A 151 3.52 -10.34 -2.78
C VAL A 151 2.01 -10.20 -2.79
N THR A 152 1.36 -10.64 -1.73
CA THR A 152 -0.09 -10.51 -1.58
C THR A 152 -0.45 -9.38 -0.64
N ILE A 153 -1.43 -8.61 -1.07
CA ILE A 153 -1.98 -7.45 -0.39
C ILE A 153 -3.38 -7.86 0.02
N GLY A 154 -3.66 -7.89 1.32
CA GLY A 154 -4.96 -8.25 1.86
C GLY A 154 -5.73 -7.09 2.49
N GLY A 155 -6.99 -7.37 2.83
CA GLY A 155 -7.83 -6.50 3.65
C GLY A 155 -8.51 -5.38 2.88
N PHE A 156 -8.73 -5.52 1.56
CA PHE A 156 -9.52 -4.52 0.84
C PHE A 156 -10.98 -4.54 1.32
N PRO A 157 -11.58 -3.37 1.56
CA PRO A 157 -12.93 -3.26 2.12
C PRO A 157 -14.02 -3.70 1.14
N ASP A 158 -13.76 -3.57 -0.16
CA ASP A 158 -14.69 -3.93 -1.23
C ASP A 158 -13.93 -4.22 -2.55
N GLN A 159 -14.64 -4.85 -3.49
CA GLN A 159 -14.12 -5.19 -4.80
C GLN A 159 -13.69 -3.96 -5.62
N GLY A 160 -14.41 -2.84 -5.51
CA GLY A 160 -14.12 -1.62 -6.27
C GLY A 160 -12.78 -0.99 -5.89
N ILE A 161 -12.46 -0.96 -4.59
CA ILE A 161 -11.15 -0.50 -4.11
C ILE A 161 -10.05 -1.47 -4.55
N ARG A 162 -10.26 -2.79 -4.41
CA ARG A 162 -9.31 -3.81 -4.90
C ARG A 162 -8.99 -3.59 -6.39
N ASP A 163 -10.02 -3.46 -7.22
CA ASP A 163 -9.86 -3.34 -8.67
C ASP A 163 -9.19 -2.00 -9.08
N ALA A 164 -9.42 -0.93 -8.31
CA ALA A 164 -8.73 0.34 -8.49
C ALA A 164 -7.21 0.24 -8.17
N VAL A 165 -6.85 -0.51 -7.12
CA VAL A 165 -5.45 -0.79 -6.78
C VAL A 165 -4.81 -1.70 -7.82
N ASP A 166 -5.49 -2.77 -8.22
CA ASP A 166 -5.00 -3.72 -9.24
C ASP A 166 -4.64 -3.02 -10.55
N ARG A 167 -5.52 -2.15 -11.05
CA ARG A 167 -5.25 -1.33 -12.25
C ARG A 167 -3.96 -0.53 -12.11
N ARG A 168 -3.78 0.12 -10.95
CA ARG A 168 -2.59 0.93 -10.69
C ARG A 168 -1.34 0.07 -10.59
N ILE A 169 -1.41 -1.11 -9.96
CA ILE A 169 -0.29 -2.06 -9.88
C ILE A 169 0.10 -2.55 -11.27
N ARG A 170 -0.87 -2.93 -12.11
CA ARG A 170 -0.62 -3.38 -13.49
C ARG A 170 0.11 -2.33 -14.33
N GLU A 171 -0.27 -1.08 -14.20
CA GLU A 171 0.37 0.04 -14.90
C GLU A 171 1.79 0.37 -14.41
N SER A 172 2.13 -0.04 -13.18
CA SER A 172 3.25 0.57 -12.43
C SER A 172 4.30 -0.40 -11.92
N VAL A 173 3.94 -1.67 -11.73
CA VAL A 173 4.76 -2.73 -11.14
C VAL A 173 4.80 -3.94 -12.07
N GLY A 174 3.68 -4.31 -12.69
CA GLY A 174 3.57 -5.44 -13.58
C GLY A 174 2.46 -6.41 -13.17
N TYR A 175 2.76 -7.70 -13.16
CA TYR A 175 1.74 -8.75 -13.10
C TYR A 175 1.05 -8.90 -11.76
N SER A 176 -0.29 -8.91 -11.80
CA SER A 176 -1.12 -9.15 -10.62
C SER A 176 -2.31 -10.07 -10.92
N TYR A 177 -2.74 -10.76 -9.88
CA TYR A 177 -3.95 -11.57 -9.82
C TYR A 177 -4.82 -11.05 -8.70
N VAL A 178 -6.13 -10.97 -8.95
CA VAL A 178 -7.11 -10.59 -7.94
C VAL A 178 -7.84 -11.82 -7.46
N GLY A 179 -8.17 -11.87 -6.17
CA GLY A 179 -8.93 -12.96 -5.60
C GLY A 179 -9.82 -12.50 -4.45
N GLU A 180 -10.59 -13.46 -3.95
CA GLU A 180 -11.45 -13.32 -2.78
C GLU A 180 -11.40 -14.64 -2.02
N GLU A 181 -11.14 -14.58 -0.72
CA GLU A 181 -11.14 -15.75 0.17
C GLU A 181 -11.92 -15.41 1.43
N ASN A 182 -12.93 -16.22 1.76
CA ASN A 182 -13.78 -16.04 2.95
C ASN A 182 -14.37 -14.61 3.07
N GLY A 183 -14.75 -14.00 1.95
CA GLY A 183 -15.28 -12.62 1.91
C GLY A 183 -14.21 -11.53 2.06
N THR A 184 -12.92 -11.88 2.07
CA THR A 184 -11.80 -10.94 2.08
C THR A 184 -11.16 -10.86 0.71
N TYR A 185 -11.14 -9.65 0.16
CA TYR A 185 -10.50 -9.36 -1.12
C TYR A 185 -8.98 -9.25 -0.98
N TYR A 186 -8.25 -9.78 -1.96
CA TYR A 186 -6.79 -9.68 -2.03
C TYR A 186 -6.27 -9.49 -3.46
N ILE A 187 -5.03 -9.01 -3.56
CA ILE A 187 -4.28 -8.90 -4.82
C ILE A 187 -2.93 -9.58 -4.61
N SER A 188 -2.57 -10.51 -5.47
CA SER A 188 -1.26 -11.16 -5.49
C SER A 188 -0.45 -10.65 -6.67
N VAL A 189 0.67 -9.99 -6.39
CA VAL A 189 1.60 -9.46 -7.39
C VAL A 189 2.72 -10.46 -7.59
N ILE A 190 2.92 -10.91 -8.83
CA ILE A 190 4.00 -11.83 -9.16
C ILE A 190 5.18 -11.02 -9.68
N ILE A 191 6.33 -11.27 -9.06
CA ILE A 191 7.60 -10.64 -9.37
C ILE A 191 8.54 -11.74 -9.86
N TRP A 192 9.02 -11.63 -11.09
CA TRP A 192 10.05 -12.50 -11.63
C TRP A 192 11.14 -11.65 -12.28
N MET A 193 12.27 -12.28 -12.59
CA MET A 193 13.35 -11.64 -13.34
C MET A 193 12.97 -11.62 -14.83
N GLU A 194 12.67 -10.43 -15.36
CA GLU A 194 12.49 -10.25 -16.81
C GLU A 194 13.87 -10.21 -17.49
N GLY A 195 14.19 -11.22 -18.31
CA GLY A 195 15.34 -11.17 -19.22
C GLY A 195 16.69 -11.64 -18.68
N LEU A 196 16.81 -12.93 -18.37
CA LEU A 196 18.07 -13.69 -18.52
C LEU A 196 17.94 -14.67 -19.67
#